data_AF-A0A1W1ZVQ8-F1
#
_entry.id   AF-A0A1W1ZVQ8-F1
#
_cell.length_a   1.000
_cell.length_b   1.000
_cell.length_c   1.000
_cell.angle_alpha   90.00
_cell.angle_beta   90.00
_cell.angle_gamma   90.00
#
_symmetry.space_group_name_H-M   'P 1'
#
loop_
_entity.id
_entity.type
_entity.pdbx_description
1 polymer ?
#
loop_
_entity_poly.entity_id
_entity_poly.type
_entity_poly.pdbx_seq_one_letter_code
_entity_poly.pdbx_strand_id
1 'polypeptide(L)'
;MIKIKQDKEDCFSFRLESEKGHTILKSITFTTKTDLDNVVSKLESLIKTPTSLERKTNHIGEFLFTLKDDNGTIIGTSECYNSEAGMENGIKNLKKLSGLNTNT
;
A
#
# COMPACT_ATOMS: atom_id res chain seq x y z
N MET A 1 -0.02 -1.47 10.82
CA MET A 1 -0.55 -2.83 10.73
C MET A 1 -1.15 -3.05 9.35
N ILE A 2 -1.17 -4.30 8.88
CA ILE A 2 -1.96 -4.70 7.72
C ILE A 2 -3.39 -5.04 8.16
N LYS A 3 -4.39 -4.56 7.42
CA LYS A 3 -5.80 -4.89 7.61
C LYS A 3 -6.33 -5.51 6.33
N ILE A 4 -6.74 -6.78 6.39
CA ILE A 4 -7.38 -7.45 5.26
C ILE A 4 -8.90 -7.27 5.39
N LYS A 5 -9.54 -6.96 4.27
CA LYS A 5 -10.99 -6.84 4.15
C LYS A 5 -11.47 -7.77 3.04
N GLN A 6 -12.50 -8.55 3.34
CA GLN A 6 -13.27 -9.34 2.39
C GLN A 6 -14.67 -8.72 2.28
N ASP A 7 -15.12 -8.48 1.05
CA ASP A 7 -16.47 -8.02 0.76
C ASP A 7 -17.40 -9.21 0.45
N LYS A 8 -18.72 -8.94 0.34
CA LYS A 8 -19.77 -9.98 0.19
C LYS A 8 -19.65 -10.84 -1.08
N GLU A 9 -18.88 -10.38 -2.06
CA GLU A 9 -18.66 -11.01 -3.36
C GLU A 9 -17.29 -11.73 -3.44
N ASP A 10 -16.72 -12.13 -2.29
CA ASP A 10 -15.37 -12.74 -2.20
C ASP A 10 -14.25 -11.90 -2.84
N CYS A 11 -14.44 -10.59 -2.83
CA CYS A 11 -13.44 -9.62 -3.22
C CYS A 11 -12.57 -9.27 -2.01
N PHE A 12 -11.25 -9.33 -2.18
CA PHE A 12 -10.27 -9.09 -1.12
C PHE A 12 -9.54 -7.77 -1.35
N SER A 13 -9.23 -7.06 -0.27
CA SER A 13 -8.33 -5.92 -0.29
C SER A 13 -7.56 -5.85 1.02
N PHE A 14 -6.42 -5.17 1.02
CA PHE A 14 -5.72 -4.83 2.25
C PHE A 14 -5.47 -3.33 2.37
N ARG A 15 -5.29 -2.87 3.60
CA ARG A 15 -4.82 -1.53 3.92
C ARG A 15 -3.61 -1.62 4.83
N LEU A 16 -2.71 -0.68 4.66
CA LEU A 16 -1.61 -0.44 5.58
C LEU A 16 -1.94 0.80 6.37
N GLU A 17 -2.11 0.60 7.68
CA GLU A 17 -2.50 1.66 8.61
C GLU A 17 -1.37 1.91 9.61
N SER A 18 -1.22 3.16 10.04
CA SER A 18 -0.42 3.50 11.22
C SER A 18 -1.02 2.85 12.48
N GLU A 19 -0.28 2.87 13.59
CA GLU A 19 -0.78 2.39 14.90
C GLU A 19 -2.06 3.10 15.36
N LYS A 20 -2.28 4.34 14.90
CA LYS A 20 -3.46 5.15 15.21
C LYS A 20 -4.62 4.95 14.23
N GLY A 21 -4.54 3.97 13.32
CA GLY A 21 -5.61 3.64 12.36
C GLY A 21 -5.67 4.54 11.12
N HIS A 22 -4.77 5.51 10.97
CA HIS A 22 -4.70 6.30 9.74
C HIS A 22 -4.17 5.45 8.57
N THR A 23 -4.91 5.41 7.46
CA THR A 23 -4.55 4.65 6.25
C THR A 23 -3.41 5.35 5.51
N ILE A 24 -2.37 4.59 5.20
CA ILE A 24 -1.19 5.05 4.46
C ILE A 24 -1.25 4.55 3.01
N LEU A 25 -1.68 3.30 2.82
CA LEU A 25 -1.79 2.65 1.52
C LEU A 25 -3.04 1.79 1.49
N LYS A 26 -3.81 1.85 0.41
CA LYS A 26 -4.91 0.95 0.10
C LYS A 26 -4.57 0.12 -1.12
N SER A 27 -4.78 -1.19 -1.04
CA SER A 27 -4.56 -2.07 -2.19
C SER A 27 -5.63 -1.90 -3.26
N ILE A 28 -5.35 -2.45 -4.44
CA ILE A 28 -6.40 -2.80 -5.40
C ILE A 28 -7.32 -3.89 -4.82
N THR A 29 -8.44 -4.12 -5.49
CA THR A 29 -9.31 -5.27 -5.19
C THR A 29 -8.76 -6.51 -5.90
N PHE A 30 -8.62 -7.59 -5.16
CA PHE A 30 -8.26 -8.92 -5.66
C PHE A 30 -9.52 -9.78 -5.74
N THR A 31 -9.69 -10.51 -6.83
CA THR A 31 -10.84 -11.41 -7.04
C THR A 31 -10.62 -12.79 -6.42
N THR A 32 -9.38 -13.13 -6.05
CA THR A 32 -9.05 -14.39 -5.40
C THR A 32 -8.22 -14.16 -4.15
N LYS A 33 -8.41 -15.04 -3.16
CA LYS A 33 -7.58 -15.05 -1.94
C LYS A 33 -6.12 -15.35 -2.28
N THR A 34 -5.88 -16.22 -3.26
CA THR A 34 -4.53 -16.58 -3.71
C THR A 34 -3.75 -15.37 -4.22
N ASP A 35 -4.38 -14.49 -4.99
CA ASP A 35 -3.71 -13.27 -5.49
C ASP A 35 -3.36 -12.31 -4.34
N LEU A 36 -4.28 -12.15 -3.37
CA LEU A 36 -4.02 -11.40 -2.16
C LEU A 36 -2.82 -12.00 -1.40
N ASP A 37 -2.83 -13.30 -1.13
CA ASP A 37 -1.79 -13.99 -0.35
C ASP A 37 -0.41 -13.89 -1.06
N ASN A 38 -0.39 -14.00 -2.39
CA ASN A 38 0.82 -13.80 -3.19
C ASN A 38 1.38 -12.38 -3.05
N VAL A 39 0.52 -11.36 -3.05
CA VAL A 39 0.96 -9.98 -2.85
C VAL A 39 1.41 -9.75 -1.42
N VAL A 40 0.65 -10.21 -0.42
CA VAL A 40 0.95 -10.02 1.00
C VAL A 40 2.26 -10.70 1.38
N SER A 41 2.54 -11.91 0.87
CA SER A 41 3.79 -12.62 1.14
C SER A 41 5.05 -11.89 0.64
N LYS A 42 4.92 -11.10 -0.44
CA LYS A 42 6.03 -10.31 -1.02
C LYS A 42 6.00 -8.84 -0.59
N LEU A 43 4.96 -8.40 0.10
CA LEU A 43 4.67 -6.99 0.37
C LEU A 43 5.84 -6.27 1.04
N GLU A 44 6.47 -6.90 2.02
CA GLU A 44 7.64 -6.31 2.69
C GLU A 44 8.81 -6.08 1.73
N SER A 45 9.09 -7.05 0.86
CA SER A 45 10.17 -6.95 -0.13
C SER A 45 9.88 -5.82 -1.12
N LEU A 46 8.64 -5.71 -1.59
CA LEU A 46 8.21 -4.64 -2.49
C LEU A 46 8.33 -3.26 -1.82
N ILE A 47 7.92 -3.12 -0.55
CA ILE A 47 8.02 -1.85 0.19
C ILE A 47 9.48 -1.43 0.43
N LYS A 48 10.35 -2.40 0.72
CA LYS A 48 11.79 -2.16 0.93
C LYS A 48 12.50 -1.81 -0.39
N THR A 49 11.96 -2.28 -1.52
CA THR A 49 12.50 -2.03 -2.86
C THR A 49 12.14 -0.62 -3.34
N PRO A 50 13.14 0.28 -3.54
CA PRO A 50 12.86 1.66 -3.92
C PRO A 50 12.13 1.81 -5.28
N THR A 51 12.37 0.91 -6.22
CA THR A 51 11.79 0.94 -7.58
C THR A 51 10.31 0.57 -7.62
N SER A 52 9.81 -0.11 -6.58
CA SER A 52 8.39 -0.47 -6.45
C SER A 52 7.51 0.71 -6.03
N LEU A 53 8.10 1.79 -5.52
CA LEU A 53 7.38 2.99 -5.06
C LEU A 53 7.48 4.12 -6.08
N GLU A 54 6.43 4.30 -6.88
CA GLU A 54 6.31 5.40 -7.82
C GLU A 54 5.63 6.60 -7.16
N ARG A 55 6.26 7.77 -7.24
CA ARG A 55 5.69 9.05 -6.80
C ARG A 55 4.94 9.69 -7.95
N LYS A 56 3.78 10.27 -7.66
CA LYS A 56 2.91 10.87 -8.66
C LYS A 56 2.32 12.17 -8.12
N THR A 57 1.97 13.05 -9.04
CA THR A 57 1.15 14.22 -8.78
C THR A 57 -0.11 14.08 -9.63
N ASN A 58 -1.28 14.25 -9.03
CA ASN A 58 -2.54 14.17 -9.76
C ASN A 58 -2.83 15.48 -10.53
N HIS A 59 -3.92 15.51 -11.29
CA HIS A 59 -4.29 16.64 -12.15
C HIS A 59 -4.65 17.92 -11.39
N ILE A 60 -4.91 17.84 -10.08
CA ILE A 60 -5.19 18.98 -9.21
C ILE A 60 -3.98 19.39 -8.35
N GLY A 61 -2.81 18.80 -8.58
CA GLY A 61 -1.57 19.18 -7.91
C GLY A 61 -1.32 18.50 -6.56
N GLU A 62 -2.11 17.50 -6.18
CA GLU A 62 -1.87 16.72 -4.96
C GLU A 62 -0.84 15.60 -5.22
N PHE A 63 -0.06 15.29 -4.19
CA PHE A 63 1.00 14.30 -4.24
C PHE A 63 0.50 12.96 -3.73
N LEU A 64 0.89 11.86 -4.37
CA LEU A 64 0.56 10.50 -3.94
C LEU A 64 1.65 9.54 -4.41
N PHE A 65 1.66 8.33 -3.88
CA PHE A 65 2.53 7.27 -4.38
C PHE A 65 1.77 5.97 -4.61
N THR A 66 2.24 5.19 -5.58
CA THR A 66 1.72 3.85 -5.89
C THR A 66 2.78 2.81 -5.60
N LEU A 67 2.35 1.68 -5.07
CA LEU A 67 3.18 0.50 -4.89
C LEU A 67 2.94 -0.45 -6.07
N LYS A 68 4.02 -0.94 -6.66
CA LYS A 68 4.02 -1.87 -7.79
C LYS A 68 4.69 -3.19 -7.44
N ASP A 69 4.24 -4.26 -8.09
CA ASP A 69 4.93 -5.54 -8.08
C ASP A 69 6.13 -5.56 -9.05
N ASP A 70 6.83 -6.70 -9.11
CA ASP A 70 7.99 -6.90 -9.98
C ASP A 70 7.65 -6.80 -11.48
N ASN A 71 6.37 -6.99 -11.84
CA ASN A 71 5.88 -6.89 -13.21
C ASN A 71 5.44 -5.45 -13.56
N GLY A 72 5.51 -4.51 -12.62
CA GLY A 72 5.05 -3.14 -12.79
C GLY A 72 3.54 -2.94 -12.59
N THR A 73 2.82 -3.98 -12.16
CA THR A 73 1.40 -3.93 -11.84
C THR A 73 1.18 -3.14 -10.55
N ILE A 74 0.24 -2.21 -10.55
CA ILE A 74 -0.12 -1.46 -9.35
C ILE A 74 -0.84 -2.39 -8.38
N ILE A 75 -0.27 -2.54 -7.18
CA ILE A 75 -0.88 -3.33 -6.10
C ILE A 75 -1.53 -2.46 -5.03
N GLY A 76 -1.17 -1.18 -4.94
CA GLY A 76 -1.81 -0.24 -4.02
C GLY A 76 -1.45 1.21 -4.29
N THR A 77 -2.27 2.11 -3.74
CA THR A 77 -2.13 3.57 -3.87
C THR A 77 -2.29 4.23 -2.51
N SER A 78 -1.51 5.28 -2.25
CA SER A 78 -1.64 6.09 -1.04
C SER A 78 -2.86 7.00 -1.10
N GLU A 79 -3.20 7.61 0.03
CA GLU A 79 -4.05 8.81 0.01
C GLU A 79 -3.30 9.99 -0.66
N CYS A 80 -4.05 11.03 -1.02
CA CYS A 80 -3.48 12.28 -1.51
C CYS A 80 -2.86 13.08 -0.35
N TYR A 81 -1.74 13.73 -0.64
CA TYR A 81 -1.02 14.62 0.25
C TYR A 81 -1.00 16.03 -0.34
N ASN A 82 -1.14 17.02 0.53
CA ASN A 82 -1.10 18.44 0.15
C ASN A 82 0.34 18.94 -0.13
N SER A 83 1.36 18.11 0.09
CA SER A 83 2.76 18.46 -0.15
C SER A 83 3.62 17.23 -0.44
N GLU A 84 4.69 17.44 -1.22
CA GLU A 84 5.70 16.41 -1.50
C GLU A 84 6.36 15.89 -0.21
N ALA A 85 6.67 16.78 0.73
CA ALA A 85 7.20 16.41 2.04
C ALA A 85 6.23 15.52 2.84
N GLY A 86 4.91 15.76 2.72
CA GLY A 86 3.88 14.91 3.29
C GLY A 86 3.90 13.49 2.70
N MET A 87 4.00 13.40 1.37
CA MET A 87 4.11 12.14 0.65
C MET A 87 5.38 11.36 1.03
N GLU A 88 6.55 11.99 1.10
CA GLU A 88 7.80 11.33 1.52
C GLU A 88 7.73 10.82 2.97
N ASN A 89 7.06 11.57 3.85
CA ASN A 89 6.79 11.09 5.21
C ASN A 89 5.86 9.87 5.21
N GLY A 90 4.85 9.85 4.34
CA GLY A 90 4.00 8.69 4.08
C GLY A 90 4.81 7.46 3.67
N ILE A 91 5.72 7.61 2.71
CA ILE A 91 6.64 6.54 2.26
C ILE A 91 7.55 6.07 3.39
N LYS A 92 8.10 6.99 4.19
CA LYS A 92 8.93 6.65 5.35
C LYS A 92 8.15 5.84 6.38
N ASN A 93 6.91 6.24 6.67
CA ASN A 93 6.04 5.51 7.60
C ASN A 93 5.66 4.13 7.05
N LEU A 94 5.37 4.03 5.74
CA LEU A 94 5.11 2.76 5.07
C LEU A 94 6.29 1.80 5.23
N LYS A 95 7.53 2.27 4.98
CA LYS A 95 8.74 1.45 5.14
C LYS A 95 8.95 0.98 6.58
N LYS A 96 8.71 1.84 7.58
CA LYS A 96 8.77 1.46 9.00
C LYS A 96 7.75 0.38 9.37
N LEU A 97 6.56 0.42 8.74
CA LEU A 97 5.50 -0.52 9.03
C LEU A 97 5.82 -1.95 8.55
N SER A 98 6.55 -2.09 7.45
CA SER A 98 6.97 -3.38 6.88
C SER A 98 8.01 -4.15 7.71
N GLY A 99 8.27 -3.73 8.95
CA GLY A 99 9.07 -4.46 9.94
C GLY A 99 8.26 -4.92 11.15
N LEU A 100 6.93 -4.75 11.14
CA LEU A 100 6.05 -5.08 12.27
C LEU A 100 5.07 -6.20 11.86
N ASN A 101 5.38 -7.40 12.34
CA ASN A 101 4.59 -8.63 12.48
C ASN A 101 3.11 -8.57 12.02
N THR A 102 2.73 -9.53 11.19
CA THR A 102 1.32 -9.87 10.92
C THR A 102 0.69 -10.45 12.19
N ASN A 103 0.00 -9.63 13.00
CA ASN A 103 -0.93 -10.18 13.98
C ASN A 103 -2.16 -10.68 13.20
N THR A 104 -2.12 -11.98 12.89
CA THR A 104 -3.27 -12.82 12.52
C THR A 104 -4.35 -12.78 13.59
#